data_AF-A0AAX6HHM4-F1
#
_entry.id   AF-A0AAX6HHM4-F1
#
_cell.length_a   1.000
_cell.length_b   1.000
_cell.length_c   1.000
_cell.angle_alpha   90.00
_cell.angle_beta   90.00
_cell.angle_gamma   90.00
#
_symmetry.space_group_name_H-M   'P 1'
#
loop_
_entity.id
_entity.type
_entity.pdbx_description
1 polymer ?
#
loop_
_entity_poly.entity_id
_entity_poly.type
_entity_poly.pdbx_seq_one_letter_code
_entity_poly.pdbx_strand_id
1 'polypeptide(L)'
;MDLSNPNDPLLNAAVTSIITVITIILTLMENEGNNRQGIAKEPSLIREQWRQAHMYRILTAGPNNCVHYLRMSSAAFYGPANILRSNGSLHDTRYICVEEQLAIFLYMLGHKAKNRVCGIEFIRSGETISRYFNKVLGAICSIQ
;
A
#
# COMPACT_ATOMS: atom_id res chain seq x y z
N MET A 1 -39.87 -23.61 24.78
CA MET A 1 -39.81 -22.79 23.56
C MET A 1 -40.25 -23.68 22.44
N ASP A 2 -41.46 -23.47 21.95
CA ASP A 2 -42.03 -24.32 20.90
C ASP A 2 -41.63 -23.71 19.56
N LEU A 3 -40.62 -24.31 18.93
CA LEU A 3 -40.06 -23.84 17.66
C LEU A 3 -41.06 -23.95 16.48
N SER A 4 -42.22 -24.58 16.68
CA SER A 4 -43.25 -24.79 15.65
C SER A 4 -44.45 -23.85 15.75
N ASN A 5 -44.54 -23.03 16.81
CA ASN A 5 -45.65 -22.09 17.01
C ASN A 5 -45.32 -20.70 16.43
N PRO A 6 -45.97 -20.27 15.32
CA PRO A 6 -45.68 -19.00 14.65
C PRO A 6 -46.04 -17.75 15.48
N ASN A 7 -46.74 -17.90 16.60
CA ASN A 7 -47.13 -16.82 17.49
C ASN A 7 -46.45 -16.91 18.88
N ASP A 8 -45.41 -17.74 19.06
CA ASP A 8 -44.64 -17.76 20.31
C ASP A 8 -43.99 -16.36 20.53
N PRO A 9 -44.44 -15.58 21.53
CA PRO A 9 -43.96 -14.22 21.73
C PRO A 9 -42.46 -14.16 22.03
N LEU A 10 -41.91 -15.21 22.67
CA LEU A 10 -40.50 -15.29 23.02
C LEU A 10 -39.64 -15.59 21.78
N LEU A 11 -40.13 -16.45 20.89
CA LEU A 11 -39.48 -16.74 19.60
C LEU A 11 -39.45 -15.50 18.70
N ASN A 12 -40.56 -14.76 18.63
CA ASN A 12 -40.66 -13.54 17.81
C ASN A 12 -39.76 -12.41 18.35
N ALA A 13 -39.66 -12.25 19.67
CA ALA A 13 -38.72 -11.31 20.29
C ALA A 13 -37.26 -11.68 20.01
N ALA A 14 -36.91 -12.98 20.09
CA ALA A 14 -35.57 -13.45 19.78
C ALA A 14 -35.21 -13.20 18.31
N VAL A 15 -36.09 -13.56 17.37
CA VAL A 15 -35.88 -13.36 15.93
C VAL A 15 -35.75 -11.88 15.58
N THR A 16 -36.60 -11.02 16.12
CA THR A 16 -36.51 -9.56 15.88
C THR A 16 -35.24 -8.94 16.47
N SER A 17 -34.78 -9.40 17.63
CA SER A 17 -33.50 -8.96 18.21
C SER A 17 -32.29 -9.37 17.34
N ILE A 18 -32.31 -10.56 16.77
CA ILE A 18 -31.23 -11.04 15.87
C ILE A 18 -31.24 -10.23 14.56
N ILE A 19 -32.41 -10.04 13.94
CA ILE A 19 -32.55 -9.30 12.69
C ILE A 19 -32.10 -7.84 12.86
N THR A 20 -32.46 -7.19 13.96
CA THR A 20 -32.06 -5.80 14.24
C THR A 20 -30.55 -5.67 14.43
N VAL A 21 -29.91 -6.58 15.16
CA VAL A 21 -28.45 -6.60 15.33
C VAL A 21 -27.73 -6.80 13.99
N ILE A 22 -28.18 -7.74 13.16
CA ILE A 22 -27.60 -7.97 11.82
C ILE A 22 -27.73 -6.72 10.95
N THR A 23 -28.90 -6.06 10.97
CA THR A 23 -29.14 -4.83 10.20
C THR A 23 -28.21 -3.70 10.63
N ILE A 24 -27.98 -3.53 11.94
CA ILE A 24 -27.05 -2.54 12.48
C ILE A 24 -25.61 -2.86 12.05
N ILE A 25 -25.16 -4.11 12.13
CA ILE A 25 -23.81 -4.50 11.70
C ILE A 25 -23.61 -4.24 10.20
N LEU A 26 -24.57 -4.61 9.34
CA LEU A 26 -24.49 -4.39 7.89
C LEU A 26 -24.45 -2.90 7.54
N THR A 27 -25.29 -2.08 8.18
CA THR A 27 -25.29 -0.61 7.98
C THR A 27 -24.03 0.06 8.50
N LEU A 28 -23.44 -0.42 9.60
CA LEU A 28 -22.14 0.06 10.09
C LEU A 28 -21.00 -0.30 9.14
N MET A 29 -21.02 -1.51 8.56
CA MET A 29 -20.05 -1.94 7.54
C MET A 29 -20.20 -1.13 6.24
N GLU A 30 -21.44 -0.81 5.84
CA GLU A 30 -21.72 0.02 4.66
C GLU A 30 -21.36 1.50 4.88
N ASN A 31 -21.50 2.02 6.11
CA ASN A 31 -21.09 3.37 6.48
C ASN A 31 -19.56 3.55 6.43
N GLU A 32 -18.77 2.55 6.83
CA GLU A 32 -17.31 2.52 6.63
C GLU A 32 -16.94 2.49 5.13
N GLY A 33 -17.78 1.87 4.28
CA GLY A 33 -17.63 1.86 2.83
C GLY A 33 -17.98 3.20 2.15
N ASN A 34 -19.08 3.83 2.59
CA ASN A 34 -19.60 5.10 2.06
C ASN A 34 -18.85 6.34 2.60
N ASN A 35 -18.24 6.27 3.78
CA ASN A 35 -17.42 7.36 4.33
C ASN A 35 -16.00 7.41 3.73
N ARG A 36 -15.70 6.57 2.73
CA ARG A 36 -14.69 6.91 1.72
C ARG A 36 -15.27 7.95 0.76
N GLN A 37 -15.72 9.09 1.28
CA GLN A 37 -15.79 10.28 0.44
C GLN A 37 -14.36 10.53 -0.04
N GLY A 38 -14.10 10.14 -1.28
CA GLY A 38 -12.80 10.26 -1.89
C GLY A 38 -12.43 11.73 -1.83
N ILE A 39 -11.40 12.05 -1.02
CA ILE A 39 -10.68 13.31 -1.15
C ILE A 39 -10.44 13.50 -2.64
N ALA A 40 -10.83 14.66 -3.18
CA ALA A 40 -10.66 14.98 -4.59
C ALA A 40 -9.25 14.56 -5.01
N LYS A 41 -9.19 13.46 -5.75
CA LYS A 41 -7.94 12.81 -6.07
C LYS A 41 -7.27 13.76 -7.06
N GLU A 42 -6.12 14.35 -6.69
CA GLU A 42 -5.34 15.20 -7.61
C GLU A 42 -5.29 14.57 -9.01
N PRO A 43 -5.25 15.37 -10.09
CA PRO A 43 -5.12 14.83 -11.44
C PRO A 43 -4.00 13.80 -11.50
N SER A 44 -4.28 12.63 -12.10
CA SER A 44 -3.35 11.50 -12.18
C SER A 44 -1.98 11.90 -12.76
N LEU A 45 -1.99 12.83 -13.71
CA LEU A 45 -0.81 13.37 -14.36
C LEU A 45 0.09 14.18 -13.40
N ILE A 46 -0.50 15.04 -12.56
CA ILE A 46 0.27 15.86 -11.62
C ILE A 46 1.01 14.95 -10.64
N ARG A 47 0.32 13.97 -10.03
CA ARG A 47 0.98 12.99 -9.15
C ARG A 47 2.08 12.18 -9.83
N GLU A 48 1.92 11.83 -11.12
CA GLU A 48 2.97 11.17 -11.88
C GLU A 48 4.21 12.06 -12.01
N GLN A 49 4.03 13.32 -12.36
CA GLN A 49 5.13 14.28 -12.46
C GLN A 49 5.86 14.46 -11.12
N TRP A 50 5.14 14.61 -10.01
CA TRP A 50 5.77 14.72 -8.68
C TRP A 50 6.55 13.46 -8.30
N ARG A 51 6.04 12.27 -8.62
CA ARG A 51 6.74 11.01 -8.36
C ARG A 51 8.02 10.89 -9.18
N GLN A 52 7.97 11.24 -10.47
CA GLN A 52 9.15 11.25 -11.32
C GLN A 52 10.19 12.28 -10.84
N ALA A 53 9.75 13.49 -10.48
CA ALA A 53 10.62 14.52 -9.91
C ALA A 53 11.23 14.07 -8.57
N HIS A 54 10.47 13.35 -7.74
CA HIS A 54 10.96 12.80 -6.49
C HIS A 54 12.02 11.70 -6.72
N MET A 55 11.81 10.80 -7.68
CA MET A 55 12.81 9.79 -8.05
C MET A 55 14.08 10.42 -8.61
N TYR A 56 13.94 11.44 -9.46
CA TYR A 56 15.07 12.24 -9.93
C TYR A 56 15.82 12.90 -8.76
N ARG A 57 15.10 13.45 -7.78
CA ARG A 57 15.69 14.05 -6.57
C ARG A 57 16.53 13.05 -5.79
N ILE A 58 16.03 11.84 -5.59
CA ILE A 58 16.73 10.79 -4.83
C ILE A 58 17.97 10.30 -5.59
N LEU A 59 17.83 9.95 -6.86
CA LEU A 59 18.84 9.20 -7.59
C LEU A 59 19.87 10.07 -8.31
N THR A 60 19.49 11.28 -8.75
CA THR A 60 20.27 12.09 -9.70
C THR A 60 20.60 13.50 -9.19
N ALA A 61 19.69 14.16 -8.46
CA ALA A 61 19.79 15.61 -8.21
C ALA A 61 20.92 16.05 -7.27
N GLY A 62 21.60 15.14 -6.57
CA GLY A 62 22.68 15.51 -5.66
C GLY A 62 23.57 14.33 -5.28
N PRO A 63 24.84 14.58 -4.93
CA PRO A 63 25.85 13.53 -4.75
C PRO A 63 25.51 12.57 -3.61
N ASN A 64 24.81 13.06 -2.58
CA ASN A 64 24.50 12.30 -1.37
C ASN A 64 23.01 12.00 -1.17
N ASN A 65 22.13 12.45 -2.07
CA ASN A 65 20.68 12.27 -1.88
C ASN A 65 20.34 10.78 -1.77
N CYS A 66 20.87 9.96 -2.67
CA CYS A 66 20.67 8.52 -2.63
C CYS A 66 21.17 7.92 -1.31
N VAL A 67 22.30 8.39 -0.76
CA VAL A 67 22.82 7.92 0.53
C VAL A 67 21.88 8.34 1.67
N HIS A 68 21.40 9.59 1.65
CA HIS A 68 20.51 10.11 2.66
C HIS A 68 19.15 9.43 2.66
N TYR A 69 18.62 9.06 1.49
CA TYR A 69 17.29 8.44 1.34
C TYR A 69 17.33 6.91 1.39
N LEU A 70 18.32 6.29 0.74
CA LEU A 70 18.36 4.84 0.48
C LEU A 70 19.50 4.13 1.20
N ARG A 71 20.34 4.88 1.95
CA ARG A 71 21.53 4.37 2.67
C ARG A 71 22.57 3.71 1.76
N MET A 72 22.57 4.07 0.48
CA MET A 72 23.54 3.61 -0.51
C MET A 72 23.80 4.71 -1.54
N SER A 73 24.98 4.68 -2.18
CA SER A 73 25.25 5.59 -3.29
C SER A 73 24.38 5.25 -4.51
N SER A 74 24.16 6.23 -5.39
CA SER A 74 23.40 6.00 -6.64
C SER A 74 24.06 4.93 -7.50
N ALA A 75 25.40 4.91 -7.56
CA ALA A 75 26.14 3.85 -8.25
C ALA A 75 25.90 2.46 -7.66
N ALA A 76 25.88 2.32 -6.33
CA ALA A 76 25.62 1.04 -5.66
C ALA A 76 24.15 0.61 -5.81
N PHE A 77 23.22 1.55 -5.93
CA PHE A 77 21.79 1.28 -6.07
C PHE A 77 21.43 0.57 -7.39
N TYR A 78 22.05 0.95 -8.50
CA TYR A 78 21.73 0.35 -9.80
C TYR A 78 22.16 -1.12 -9.92
N GLY A 79 23.14 -1.57 -9.14
CA GLY A 79 23.57 -2.98 -9.13
C GLY A 79 22.41 -3.93 -8.79
N PRO A 80 21.85 -3.86 -7.55
CA PRO A 80 20.69 -4.65 -7.17
C PRO A 80 19.47 -4.42 -8.07
N ALA A 81 19.19 -3.18 -8.48
CA ALA A 81 18.06 -2.89 -9.37
C ALA A 81 18.17 -3.65 -10.71
N ASN A 82 19.37 -3.66 -11.30
CA ASN A 82 19.62 -4.37 -12.55
C ASN A 82 19.58 -5.89 -12.37
N ILE A 83 20.16 -6.44 -11.30
CA ILE A 83 20.11 -7.87 -10.99
C ILE A 83 18.65 -8.32 -10.86
N LEU A 84 17.87 -7.64 -10.02
CA LEU A 84 16.46 -7.94 -9.78
C LEU A 84 15.59 -7.83 -11.04
N ARG A 85 15.92 -6.88 -11.94
CA ARG A 85 15.26 -6.73 -13.25
C ARG A 85 15.65 -7.87 -14.20
N SER A 86 16.94 -8.15 -14.34
CA SER A 86 17.46 -9.14 -15.29
C SER A 86 17.05 -10.58 -14.97
N ASN A 87 16.93 -10.90 -13.68
CA ASN A 87 16.46 -12.21 -13.22
C ASN A 87 14.93 -12.37 -13.29
N GLY A 88 14.20 -11.34 -13.72
CA GLY A 88 12.75 -11.33 -13.81
C GLY A 88 12.02 -11.24 -12.48
N SER A 89 12.74 -11.16 -11.35
CA SER A 89 12.16 -11.07 -10.00
C SER A 89 11.37 -9.77 -9.80
N LEU A 90 11.83 -8.68 -10.41
CA LEU A 90 11.11 -7.41 -10.50
C LEU A 90 10.96 -6.96 -11.95
N HIS A 91 9.86 -6.30 -12.24
CA HIS A 91 9.56 -5.71 -13.54
C HIS A 91 8.87 -4.37 -13.35
N ASP A 92 9.04 -3.51 -14.35
CA ASP A 92 8.31 -2.25 -14.43
C ASP A 92 6.81 -2.55 -14.61
N THR A 93 5.99 -1.76 -13.93
CA THR A 93 4.54 -1.78 -14.10
C THR A 93 4.10 -0.48 -14.78
N ARG A 94 2.81 -0.38 -15.16
CA ARG A 94 2.25 0.86 -15.74
C ARG A 94 2.56 2.11 -14.92
N TYR A 95 2.66 1.98 -13.59
CA TYR A 95 2.74 3.13 -12.70
C TYR A 95 4.00 3.19 -11.85
N ILE A 96 4.79 2.12 -11.75
CA ILE A 96 5.93 1.99 -10.83
C ILE A 96 7.05 1.20 -11.52
N CYS A 97 8.22 1.82 -11.66
CA CYS A 97 9.44 1.17 -12.17
C CYS A 97 10.16 0.37 -11.07
N VAL A 98 11.06 -0.54 -11.45
CA VAL A 98 11.86 -1.35 -10.51
C VAL A 98 12.64 -0.48 -9.54
N GLU A 99 13.18 0.65 -10.01
CA GLU A 99 13.91 1.61 -9.17
C GLU A 99 13.02 2.18 -8.07
N GLU A 100 11.78 2.58 -8.39
CA GLU A 100 10.85 3.08 -7.37
C GLU A 100 10.45 1.97 -6.38
N GLN A 101 10.27 0.72 -6.84
CA GLN A 101 9.99 -0.43 -5.96
C GLN A 101 11.12 -0.63 -4.95
N LEU A 102 12.36 -0.68 -5.45
CA LEU A 102 13.54 -0.87 -4.62
C LEU A 102 13.78 0.34 -3.69
N ALA A 103 13.56 1.56 -4.18
CA ALA A 103 13.68 2.78 -3.39
C ALA A 103 12.69 2.81 -2.22
N ILE A 104 11.43 2.40 -2.42
CA ILE A 104 10.43 2.26 -1.35
C ILE A 104 10.94 1.32 -0.26
N PHE A 105 11.45 0.15 -0.66
CA PHE A 105 11.96 -0.87 0.27
C PHE A 105 13.16 -0.35 1.07
N LEU A 106 14.16 0.21 0.39
CA LEU A 106 15.37 0.72 1.02
C LEU A 106 15.12 1.93 1.92
N TYR A 107 14.22 2.83 1.52
CA TYR A 107 13.82 3.97 2.35
C TYR A 107 13.19 3.50 3.66
N MET A 108 12.27 2.52 3.60
CA MET A 108 11.64 1.99 4.81
C MET A 108 12.64 1.30 5.74
N LEU A 109 13.57 0.51 5.21
CA LEU A 109 14.60 -0.14 6.03
C LEU A 109 15.61 0.87 6.58
N GLY A 110 16.11 1.76 5.74
CA GLY A 110 17.15 2.73 6.07
C GLY A 110 16.72 3.82 7.06
N HIS A 111 15.41 4.06 7.18
CA HIS A 111 14.85 5.06 8.08
C HIS A 111 13.89 4.50 9.14
N LYS A 112 13.69 3.17 9.18
CA LYS A 112 12.63 2.53 9.99
C LYS A 112 11.25 3.19 9.74
N ALA A 113 11.04 3.66 8.51
CA ALA A 113 9.86 4.44 8.18
C ALA A 113 8.61 3.57 8.21
N LYS A 114 7.54 4.09 8.82
CA LYS A 114 6.23 3.41 8.84
C LYS A 114 5.56 3.55 7.46
N ASN A 115 4.71 2.58 7.12
CA ASN A 115 3.96 2.57 5.85
C ASN A 115 3.31 3.94 5.55
N ARG A 116 2.63 4.54 6.54
CA ARG A 116 2.00 5.86 6.38
C ARG A 116 2.96 6.97 5.94
N VAL A 117 4.17 7.01 6.52
CA VAL A 117 5.19 8.02 6.18
C VAL A 117 5.73 7.77 4.77
N CYS A 118 6.01 6.51 4.44
CA CYS A 118 6.48 6.14 3.10
C CYS A 118 5.41 6.43 2.02
N GLY A 119 4.13 6.22 2.31
CA GLY A 119 3.04 6.56 1.39
C GLY A 119 2.94 8.06 1.09
N ILE A 120 3.23 8.90 2.08
CA ILE A 120 3.31 10.36 1.88
C ILE A 120 4.54 10.71 1.03
N GLU A 121 5.72 10.20 1.38
CA GLU A 121 6.98 10.53 0.69
C GLU A 121 6.95 10.13 -0.80
N PHE A 122 6.46 8.92 -1.11
CA PHE A 122 6.39 8.40 -2.48
C PHE A 122 5.07 8.71 -3.18
N ILE A 123 4.14 9.42 -2.54
CA ILE A 123 2.82 9.77 -3.09
C ILE A 123 2.05 8.52 -3.56
N ARG A 124 2.06 7.47 -2.72
CA ARG A 124 1.43 6.17 -2.95
C ARG A 124 0.43 5.82 -1.85
N SER A 125 -0.56 4.98 -2.19
CA SER A 125 -1.44 4.41 -1.18
C SER A 125 -0.66 3.46 -0.27
N GLY A 126 -1.11 3.31 0.98
CA GLY A 126 -0.46 2.37 1.91
C GLY A 126 -0.52 0.92 1.44
N GLU A 127 -1.55 0.55 0.69
CA GLU A 127 -1.64 -0.73 -0.01
C GLU A 127 -0.51 -0.91 -1.04
N THR A 128 -0.23 0.14 -1.84
CA THR A 128 0.88 0.15 -2.80
C THR A 128 2.21 -0.02 -2.10
N ILE A 129 2.44 0.71 -1.00
CA ILE A 129 3.66 0.59 -0.19
C ILE A 129 3.84 -0.83 0.34
N SER A 130 2.81 -1.41 0.96
CA SER A 130 2.85 -2.79 1.47
C SER A 130 3.12 -3.80 0.36
N ARG A 131 2.46 -3.65 -0.80
CA ARG A 131 2.62 -4.55 -1.94
C ARG A 131 4.06 -4.58 -2.43
N TYR A 132 4.66 -3.42 -2.69
CA TYR A 132 6.01 -3.35 -3.26
C TYR A 132 7.10 -3.66 -2.23
N PHE A 133 6.86 -3.36 -0.94
CA PHE A 133 7.75 -3.85 0.12
C PHE A 133 7.87 -5.37 0.10
N ASN A 134 6.74 -6.08 0.13
CA ASN A 134 6.73 -7.55 0.15
C ASN A 134 7.24 -8.13 -1.18
N LYS A 135 6.93 -7.48 -2.31
CA LYS A 135 7.45 -7.91 -3.63
C LYS A 135 8.98 -7.84 -3.67
N VAL A 136 9.57 -6.73 -3.22
CA VAL A 136 11.03 -6.58 -3.16
C VAL A 136 11.65 -7.50 -2.12
N LEU A 137 11.03 -7.68 -0.96
CA LEU A 137 11.49 -8.62 0.06
C LEU A 137 11.57 -10.05 -0.50
N GLY A 138 10.49 -10.53 -1.13
CA GLY A 138 10.48 -11.85 -1.77
C GLY A 138 11.49 -11.96 -2.90
N ALA A 139 11.64 -10.91 -3.72
CA ALA A 139 12.62 -10.87 -4.79
C ALA A 139 14.06 -10.97 -4.26
N ILE A 140 14.40 -10.27 -3.17
CA ILE A 140 15.72 -10.35 -2.55
C ILE A 140 15.95 -11.71 -1.89
N CYS A 141 14.96 -12.25 -1.18
CA CYS A 141 15.07 -13.58 -0.54
C CYS A 141 15.16 -14.74 -1.55
N SER A 142 14.81 -14.51 -2.81
CA SER A 142 14.93 -15.50 -3.89
C SER A 142 16.20 -15.34 -4.72
N ILE A 143 17.04 -14.33 -4.43
CA ILE A 143 18.41 -14.28 -4.95
C ILE A 143 19.20 -15.34 -4.18
N GLN A 144 19.30 -16.54 -4.75
CA GLN A 144 20.11 -17.65 -4.26
C GLN A 144 21.13 -18.05 -5.32
#